data_AF-A0A6J4N1F1-F1
#
_entry.id   AF-A0A6J4N1F1-F1
#
_cell.length_a   1.000
_cell.length_b   1.000
_cell.length_c   1.000
_cell.angle_alpha   90.00
_cell.angle_beta   90.00
_cell.angle_gamma   90.00
#
_symmetry.space_group_name_H-M   'P 1'
#
loop_
_entity.id
_entity.type
_entity.pdbx_description
1 polymer ?
#
loop_
_entity_poly.entity_id
_entity_poly.type
_entity_poly.pdbx_seq_one_letter_code
_entity_poly.pdbx_strand_id
1 'polypeptide(L)' 'MRNLELIGEAATHIPDSVLQAHPDIPWRMVIATRNRLIHGYLGIDNDLL' A
#
# COMPACT_ATOMS: atom_id res chain seq x y z
N MET A 1 -13.63 -0.07 -6.72
CA MET A 1 -12.84 1.17 -6.50
C MET A 1 -13.00 1.70 -5.07
N ARG A 2 -14.23 1.90 -4.56
CA ARG A 2 -14.52 2.35 -3.17
C ARG A 2 -13.75 1.61 -2.06
N ASN A 3 -13.62 0.30 -2.17
CA ASN A 3 -12.95 -0.51 -1.14
C ASN A 3 -11.45 -0.21 -1.07
N LEU A 4 -10.80 0.13 -2.18
CA LEU A 4 -9.37 0.44 -2.22
C LEU A 4 -9.07 1.83 -1.66
N GLU A 5 -9.99 2.77 -1.84
CA GLU A 5 -9.93 4.09 -1.20
C GLU A 5 -10.07 3.97 0.32
N LEU A 6 -11.03 3.15 0.80
CA LEU A 6 -11.22 2.86 2.22
C LEU A 6 -10.00 2.18 2.85
N ILE A 7 -9.34 1.25 2.14
CA ILE A 7 -8.12 0.61 2.62
C ILE A 7 -6.98 1.62 2.72
N GLY A 8 -6.82 2.49 1.71
CA GLY A 8 -5.80 3.55 1.75
C GLY A 8 -6.03 4.54 2.88
N GLU A 9 -7.28 4.95 3.12
CA GLU A 9 -7.67 5.83 4.23
C GLU A 9 -7.40 5.16 5.59
N ALA A 10 -7.87 3.93 5.79
CA ALA A 10 -7.61 3.17 7.01
C ALA A 10 -6.10 2.98 7.27
N ALA A 11 -5.31 2.76 6.22
CA ALA A 11 -3.87 2.59 6.34
C ALA A 11 -3.14 3.86 6.83
N THR A 12 -3.68 5.06 6.58
CA THR A 12 -3.11 6.31 7.11
C THR A 12 -3.27 6.46 8.63
N HIS A 13 -4.16 5.68 9.24
CA HIS A 13 -4.42 5.71 10.68
C HIS A 13 -3.69 4.61 11.46
N ILE A 14 -2.86 3.80 10.79
CA ILE A 14 -2.10 2.75 11.47
C ILE A 14 -0.97 3.40 12.29
N PRO A 15 -0.83 3.08 13.60
CA PRO A 15 0.23 3.62 14.43
C PRO A 15 1.63 3.18 13.99
N ASP A 16 2.63 4.04 14.15
CA ASP A 16 4.03 3.74 13.80
C ASP A 16 4.57 2.48 14.47
N SER A 17 4.13 2.15 15.69
CA SER A 17 4.53 0.91 16.37
C SER A 17 4.12 -0.35 15.61
N VAL A 18 2.96 -0.33 14.93
CA VAL A 18 2.49 -1.44 14.10
C VAL A 18 3.24 -1.48 12.78
N LEU A 19 3.52 -0.32 12.19
CA LEU A 19 4.31 -0.23 10.96
C LEU A 19 5.73 -0.80 11.18
N GLN A 20 6.34 -0.48 12.32
CA GLN A 20 7.67 -0.95 12.70
C GLN A 20 7.68 -2.43 13.11
N ALA A 21 6.58 -2.95 13.65
CA ALA A 21 6.45 -4.37 14.00
C ALA A 21 6.35 -5.28 12.77
N HIS A 22 5.92 -4.75 11.63
CA HIS A 22 5.73 -5.48 10.37
C HIS A 22 6.43 -4.80 9.19
N PRO A 23 7.78 -4.72 9.20
CA PRO A 23 8.54 -4.05 8.14
C PRO A 23 8.55 -4.82 6.81
N ASP A 24 8.11 -6.09 6.81
CA ASP A 24 7.91 -6.94 5.65
C ASP A 24 6.74 -6.48 4.76
N ILE A 25 5.79 -5.74 5.35
CA ILE A 25 4.65 -5.17 4.64
C ILE A 25 5.06 -3.83 4.04
N PRO A 26 4.83 -3.59 2.73
CA PRO A 26 5.16 -2.32 2.09
C PRO A 26 4.11 -1.25 2.41
N TRP A 27 4.04 -0.81 3.67
CA TRP A 27 3.06 0.14 4.19
C TRP A 27 2.93 1.41 3.36
N ARG A 28 4.05 1.92 2.84
CA ARG A 28 4.07 3.10 1.97
C ARG A 28 3.25 2.89 0.70
N MET A 29 3.25 1.68 0.14
CA MET A 29 2.41 1.32 -1.01
C MET A 29 0.94 1.15 -0.62
N VAL A 30 0.67 0.54 0.54
CA VAL A 30 -0.69 0.34 1.07
C VAL A 30 -1.38 1.69 1.35
N ILE A 31 -0.66 2.63 1.96
CA ILE A 31 -1.12 4.01 2.19
C ILE A 31 -1.31 4.75 0.86
N ALA A 32 -0.41 4.54 -0.10
CA ALA A 32 -0.50 5.13 -1.44
C ALA A 32 -1.60 4.50 -2.33
N THR A 33 -2.33 3.47 -1.86
CA THR A 33 -3.40 2.81 -2.62
C THR A 33 -4.51 3.78 -3.02
N ARG A 34 -4.72 4.88 -2.26
CA ARG A 34 -5.58 6.00 -2.66
C ARG A 34 -5.24 6.57 -4.05
N ASN A 35 -3.95 6.57 -4.42
CA ASN A 35 -3.43 7.13 -5.66
C ASN A 35 -3.13 6.07 -6.74
N ARG A 36 -3.02 4.79 -6.35
CA ARG A 36 -2.47 3.73 -7.23
C ARG A 36 -3.48 3.10 -8.20
N LEU A 37 -4.77 3.50 -8.15
CA LEU A 37 -5.75 3.18 -9.19
C LEU A 37 -5.42 3.83 -10.56
N ILE A 38 -4.49 4.80 -10.63
CA ILE A 38 -4.15 5.50 -11.87
C ILE A 38 -2.88 4.96 -12.56
N HIS A 39 -1.91 4.36 -11.83
CA HIS A 39 -0.59 3.99 -12.39
C HIS A 39 -0.01 2.63 -11.97
N GLY A 40 -0.76 1.74 -11.30
CA GLY A 40 -0.12 0.68 -10.51
C GLY A 40 -0.42 -0.78 -10.78
N TYR A 41 -1.24 -1.14 -11.77
CA TYR A 41 -1.37 -2.54 -12.19
C TYR A 41 -0.25 -2.98 -13.17
N LEU A 42 0.68 -2.09 -13.51
CA LEU A 42 1.62 -2.25 -14.64
C LEU A 42 3.10 -2.13 -14.27
N GLY A 43 3.45 -2.35 -13.01
CA GLY A 43 4.84 -2.41 -12.55
C GLY A 43 5.10 -3.71 -11.82
N ILE A 44 4.82 -4.84 -12.48
CA ILE A 44 5.41 -6.12 -12.13
C ILE A 44 6.88 -6.00 -12.54
N ASP A 45 7.73 -5.47 -11.67
CA ASP A 45 9.14 -5.82 -11.69
C ASP A 45 9.29 -7.02 -10.75
N ASN A 46 8.83 -8.16 -11.27
CA ASN A 46 9.27 -9.45 -10.80
C ASN A 46 10.65 -9.67 -11.41
N ASP A 47 11.66 -9.13 -10.73
CA ASP A 47 13.09 -9.32 -10.99
C ASP A 47 13.46 -10.79 -10.68
N LEU A 48 13.01 -11.70 -11.53
CA LEU A 48 13.29 -13.13 -11.49
C LEU A 48 13.27 -13.66 -12.94
N LEU A 49 14.38 -13.46 -13.64
CA LEU A 49 14.80 -14.28 -14.78
C LEU A 49 16.32 -14.44 -14.79
#